data_AF-A0A8C3WGG9-F1
#
_entry.id   AF-A0A8C3WGG9-F1
#
_cell.length_a   1.000
_cell.length_b   1.000
_cell.length_c   1.000
_cell.angle_alpha   90.00
_cell.angle_beta   90.00
_cell.angle_gamma   90.00
#
_symmetry.space_group_name_H-M   'P 1'
#
loop_
_entity.id
_entity.type
_entity.pdbx_description
1 polymer ?
#
loop_
_entity_poly.entity_id
_entity_poly.type
_entity_poly.pdbx_seq_one_letter_code
_entity_poly.pdbx_strand_id
1 'polypeptide(L)'
;MIGTNQTCGTGQDSMPYMTCLVHILEGWFGVEQLEDYLNFANYLLWVFTPLILLILPYFTIFLLYLTIIFLHIYKRKNVLKEAYSHNLWDGARKTVATLWDGHAAVWHGYEVHGMEKIPEEGPALIIFYHGAIPIDFYYFMAKIFIHKGRTCRVVADHFVFKIPGLFRWLYEKFRYPFAPMYGGFPVKLRTYLGDPIPYDPKITAEELAKKTKDAVQALIDKHQRIPGNIMSALLERFHKKQKIN
;
A
#
# COMPACT_ATOMS: atom_id res chain seq x y z
N MET A 1 11.23 72.26 -51.71
CA MET A 1 12.32 71.56 -50.98
C MET A 1 11.71 70.37 -50.29
N ILE A 2 12.23 69.19 -50.64
CA ILE A 2 11.85 67.87 -50.13
C ILE A 2 12.42 67.69 -48.72
N GLY A 3 11.65 67.11 -47.81
CA GLY A 3 12.14 66.56 -46.55
C GLY A 3 10.96 66.27 -45.62
N THR A 4 10.71 65.08 -45.11
CA THR A 4 11.47 63.83 -45.11
C THR A 4 10.44 62.78 -44.72
N ASN A 5 10.06 61.86 -45.62
CA ASN A 5 9.33 60.65 -45.20
C ASN A 5 10.29 59.83 -44.35
N GLN A 6 10.07 59.81 -43.04
CA GLN A 6 10.91 59.09 -42.08
C GLN A 6 10.74 57.60 -42.31
N THR A 7 11.66 57.00 -43.06
CA THR A 7 11.75 55.56 -43.30
C THR A 7 12.75 54.95 -42.33
N CYS A 8 12.34 53.90 -41.61
CA CYS A 8 13.26 53.04 -40.87
C CYS A 8 13.69 51.92 -41.81
N GLY A 9 15.00 51.79 -42.06
CA GLY A 9 15.52 50.90 -43.11
C GLY A 9 16.11 49.61 -42.56
N THR A 10 15.54 48.48 -43.00
CA THR A 10 16.26 47.20 -43.21
C THR A 10 15.51 46.39 -44.29
N GLY A 11 16.01 46.35 -45.52
CA GLY A 11 15.44 45.53 -46.61
C GLY A 11 14.56 46.29 -47.61
N GLN A 12 14.37 45.71 -48.79
CA GLN A 12 14.12 46.39 -50.08
C GLN A 12 12.72 46.99 -50.31
N ASP A 13 11.89 47.16 -49.28
CA ASP A 13 10.56 47.77 -49.37
C ASP A 13 10.37 48.88 -48.30
N SER A 14 9.97 50.07 -48.72
CA SER A 14 9.73 51.23 -47.83
C SER A 14 8.39 51.11 -47.10
N MET A 15 8.42 50.85 -45.79
CA MET A 15 7.25 50.78 -44.92
C MET A 15 6.92 52.14 -44.27
N PRO A 16 5.64 52.47 -43.99
CA PRO A 16 5.26 53.67 -43.24
C PRO A 16 5.84 53.68 -41.82
N TYR A 17 6.26 54.85 -41.33
CA TYR A 17 6.89 55.03 -40.00
C TYR A 17 6.06 54.44 -38.85
N MET A 18 4.73 54.61 -38.89
CA MET A 18 3.81 54.06 -37.89
C MET A 18 3.81 52.53 -37.87
N THR A 19 3.85 51.88 -39.03
CA THR A 19 3.91 50.42 -39.15
C THR A 19 5.26 49.89 -38.66
N CYS A 20 6.34 50.62 -38.90
CA CYS A 20 7.65 50.26 -38.35
C CYS A 20 7.72 50.42 -36.83
N LEU A 21 7.15 51.50 -36.28
CA LEU A 21 7.05 51.68 -34.83
C LEU A 21 6.26 50.54 -34.19
N VAL A 22 5.18 50.09 -34.81
CA VAL A 22 4.40 48.93 -34.37
C VAL A 22 5.25 47.66 -34.39
N HIS A 23 5.96 47.36 -35.48
CA HIS A 23 6.83 46.17 -35.54
C HIS A 23 8.01 46.21 -34.54
N ILE A 24 8.60 47.39 -34.31
CA ILE A 24 9.65 47.55 -33.29
C ILE A 24 9.06 47.35 -31.89
N LEU A 25 7.88 47.90 -31.62
CA LEU A 25 7.18 47.70 -30.34
C LEU A 25 6.76 46.25 -30.14
N GLU A 26 6.23 45.58 -31.16
CA GLU A 26 5.88 44.13 -31.12
C GLU A 26 7.10 43.26 -30.85
N GLY A 27 8.24 43.55 -31.49
CA GLY A 27 9.52 42.89 -31.23
C GLY A 27 10.11 43.20 -29.86
N TRP A 28 9.90 44.41 -29.32
CA TRP A 28 10.39 44.82 -27.99
C TRP A 28 9.53 44.27 -26.85
N PHE A 29 8.21 44.20 -27.05
CA PHE A 29 7.26 43.57 -26.13
C PHE A 29 7.23 42.04 -26.25
N GLY A 30 7.88 41.46 -27.26
CA GLY A 30 7.92 40.02 -27.50
C GLY A 30 6.53 39.42 -27.70
N VAL A 31 5.60 40.15 -28.30
CA VAL A 31 4.18 39.78 -28.40
C VAL A 31 3.99 38.48 -29.21
N GLU A 32 4.79 38.27 -30.26
CA GLU A 32 4.83 36.99 -30.99
C GLU A 32 5.25 35.82 -30.08
N GLN A 33 6.22 36.06 -29.20
CA GLN A 33 6.67 35.07 -28.22
C GLN A 33 5.60 34.78 -27.17
N LEU A 34 4.81 35.79 -26.78
CA LEU A 34 3.72 35.64 -25.82
C LEU A 34 2.62 34.71 -26.37
N GLU A 35 2.28 34.81 -27.65
CA GLU A 35 1.35 33.90 -28.30
C GLU A 35 1.87 32.46 -28.30
N ASP A 36 3.15 32.27 -28.59
CA ASP A 36 3.81 30.96 -28.50
C ASP A 36 3.82 30.41 -27.06
N TYR A 37 4.09 31.25 -26.05
CA TYR A 37 4.03 30.86 -24.64
C TYR A 37 2.62 30.49 -24.20
N LEU A 38 1.60 31.23 -24.64
CA LEU A 38 0.20 30.96 -24.35
C LEU A 38 -0.28 29.68 -25.05
N ASN A 39 0.13 29.48 -26.31
CA ASN A 39 -0.14 28.25 -27.04
C ASN A 39 0.53 27.05 -26.36
N PHE A 40 1.80 27.17 -25.98
CA PHE A 40 2.52 26.15 -25.22
C PHE A 40 1.83 25.85 -23.88
N ALA A 41 1.43 26.87 -23.12
CA ALA A 41 0.70 26.69 -21.87
C ALA A 41 -0.67 26.03 -22.08
N ASN A 42 -1.39 26.37 -23.15
CA ASN A 42 -2.64 25.73 -23.53
C ASN A 42 -2.46 24.25 -23.90
N TYR A 43 -1.42 23.91 -24.66
CA TYR A 43 -1.07 22.52 -24.94
C TYR A 43 -0.72 21.76 -23.66
N LEU A 44 0.07 22.36 -22.79
CA LEU A 44 0.44 21.80 -21.49
C LEU A 44 -0.80 21.53 -20.63
N LEU A 45 -1.71 22.51 -20.55
CA LEU A 45 -2.98 22.40 -19.85
C LEU A 45 -3.85 21.30 -20.46
N TRP A 46 -3.94 21.23 -21.79
CA TRP A 46 -4.73 20.21 -22.49
C TRP A 46 -4.22 18.79 -22.21
N VAL A 47 -2.91 18.59 -22.13
CA VAL A 47 -2.28 17.30 -21.78
C VAL A 47 -2.49 16.96 -20.29
N PHE A 48 -2.31 17.92 -19.39
CA PHE A 48 -2.39 17.64 -17.94
C PHE A 48 -3.81 17.66 -17.37
N THR A 49 -4.76 18.36 -17.98
CA THR A 49 -6.16 18.38 -17.52
C THR A 49 -6.78 16.98 -17.40
N PRO A 50 -6.73 16.09 -18.41
CA PRO A 50 -7.26 14.74 -18.26
C PRO A 50 -6.46 13.92 -17.22
N LEU A 51 -5.15 14.15 -17.11
CA LEU A 51 -4.32 13.50 -16.09
C LEU A 51 -4.74 13.93 -14.68
N ILE A 52 -4.97 15.22 -14.45
CA ILE A 52 -5.42 15.77 -13.18
C ILE A 52 -6.83 15.26 -12.86
N LEU A 53 -7.76 15.31 -13.82
CA LEU A 53 -9.12 14.80 -13.62
C LEU A 53 -9.15 13.31 -13.29
N LEU A 54 -8.20 12.54 -13.80
CA LEU A 54 -8.08 11.12 -13.47
C LEU A 54 -7.37 10.91 -12.13
N ILE A 55 -6.22 11.55 -11.87
CA ILE A 55 -5.40 11.32 -10.68
C ILE A 55 -6.02 11.94 -9.43
N LEU A 56 -6.55 13.16 -9.51
CA LEU A 56 -7.07 13.91 -8.37
C LEU A 56 -8.11 13.13 -7.56
N PRO A 57 -9.17 12.52 -8.14
CA PRO A 57 -10.14 11.75 -7.36
C PRO A 57 -9.50 10.54 -6.66
N TYR A 58 -8.59 9.81 -7.32
CA TYR A 58 -7.87 8.70 -6.67
C TYR A 58 -6.97 9.20 -5.54
N PHE A 59 -6.32 10.35 -5.73
CA PHE A 59 -5.49 10.97 -4.71
C PHE A 59 -6.32 11.42 -3.50
N THR A 60 -7.49 12.02 -3.72
CA THR A 60 -8.43 12.37 -2.63
C THR A 60 -8.90 11.13 -1.88
N ILE A 61 -9.27 10.05 -2.58
CA ILE A 61 -9.61 8.76 -1.95
C ILE A 61 -8.44 8.24 -1.13
N PHE A 62 -7.22 8.24 -1.69
CA PHE A 62 -6.01 7.82 -1.00
C PHE A 62 -5.79 8.61 0.31
N LEU A 63 -5.95 9.93 0.29
CA LEU A 63 -5.86 10.77 1.48
C LEU A 63 -6.93 10.41 2.52
N LEU A 64 -8.18 10.16 2.10
CA LEU A 64 -9.23 9.72 3.00
C LEU A 64 -8.87 8.38 3.66
N TYR A 65 -8.36 7.39 2.91
CA TYR A 65 -7.88 6.14 3.48
C TYR A 65 -6.73 6.35 4.48
N LEU A 66 -5.78 7.23 4.15
CA LEU A 66 -4.68 7.60 5.03
C LEU A 66 -5.21 8.20 6.35
N THR A 67 -6.22 9.07 6.29
CA THR A 67 -6.82 9.65 7.51
C THR A 67 -7.48 8.60 8.41
N ILE A 68 -8.19 7.63 7.84
CA ILE A 68 -8.82 6.54 8.61
C ILE A 68 -7.74 5.69 9.30
N ILE A 69 -6.64 5.41 8.59
CA ILE A 69 -5.50 4.69 9.16
C ILE A 69 -4.86 5.49 10.31
N PHE A 70 -4.66 6.80 10.14
CA PHE A 70 -4.16 7.66 11.21
C PHE A 70 -5.07 7.65 12.44
N LEU A 71 -6.40 7.69 12.26
CA LEU A 71 -7.36 7.57 13.36
C LEU A 71 -7.26 6.22 14.06
N HIS A 72 -7.06 5.12 13.31
CA HIS A 72 -6.85 3.79 13.89
C HIS A 72 -5.58 3.72 14.74
N ILE A 73 -4.49 4.35 14.28
CA ILE A 73 -3.24 4.46 15.04
C ILE A 73 -3.46 5.32 16.29
N TYR A 74 -4.09 6.48 16.14
CA TYR A 74 -4.37 7.42 17.23
C TYR A 74 -5.24 6.79 18.33
N LYS A 75 -6.20 5.93 17.97
CA LYS A 75 -7.01 5.18 18.93
C LYS A 75 -6.16 4.33 19.90
N ARG A 76 -4.95 3.93 19.49
CA ARG A 76 -3.99 3.16 20.31
C ARG A 76 -2.89 4.03 20.94
N LYS A 77 -3.02 5.36 20.94
CA LYS A 77 -1.98 6.30 21.40
C LYS A 77 -1.40 6.00 22.79
N ASN A 78 -2.23 5.60 23.75
CA ASN A 78 -1.77 5.33 25.12
C ASN A 78 -0.86 4.09 25.16
N VAL A 79 -1.26 3.03 24.47
CA VAL A 79 -0.48 1.79 24.33
C VAL A 79 0.83 2.03 23.58
N LEU A 80 0.82 2.92 22.58
CA LEU A 80 2.04 3.32 21.88
C LEU A 80 2.95 4.15 22.79
N LYS A 81 2.40 5.12 23.52
CA LYS A 81 3.15 5.95 24.48
C LYS A 81 3.88 5.10 25.51
N GLU A 82 3.20 4.10 26.05
CA GLU A 82 3.79 3.10 26.96
C GLU A 82 4.89 2.27 26.29
N ALA A 83 4.70 1.80 25.06
CA ALA A 83 5.73 1.06 24.34
C ALA A 83 7.00 1.91 24.10
N TYR A 84 6.84 3.19 23.77
CA TYR A 84 7.97 4.12 23.61
C TYR A 84 8.69 4.45 24.91
N SER A 85 8.03 4.37 26.08
CA SER A 85 8.70 4.66 27.36
C SER A 85 9.70 3.58 27.79
N HIS A 86 9.55 2.35 27.29
CA HIS A 86 10.52 1.29 27.57
C HIS A 86 11.68 1.28 26.57
N ASN A 87 11.39 1.35 25.27
CA ASN A 87 12.40 1.26 24.21
C ASN A 87 11.88 1.82 22.89
N LEU A 88 12.68 2.65 22.22
CA LEU A 88 12.37 3.24 20.92
C LEU A 88 12.04 2.17 19.86
N TRP A 89 12.74 1.04 19.85
CA TRP A 89 12.52 -0.04 18.88
C TRP A 89 11.24 -0.83 19.15
N ASP A 90 10.81 -0.91 20.41
CA ASP A 90 9.53 -1.55 20.76
C ASP A 90 8.36 -0.63 20.40
N GLY A 91 8.49 0.67 20.68
CA GLY A 91 7.57 1.70 20.18
C GLY A 91 7.44 1.68 18.66
N ALA A 92 8.57 1.68 17.93
CA ALA A 92 8.58 1.62 16.47
C ALA A 92 7.90 0.35 15.93
N ARG A 93 8.22 -0.83 16.48
CA ARG A 93 7.58 -2.09 16.07
C ARG A 93 6.08 -2.08 16.33
N LYS A 94 5.62 -1.54 17.47
CA LYS A 94 4.19 -1.47 17.82
C LYS A 94 3.44 -0.45 16.97
N THR A 95 4.07 0.65 16.59
CA THR A 95 3.54 1.62 15.62
C THR A 95 3.37 0.97 14.25
N VAL A 96 4.40 0.29 13.74
CA VAL A 96 4.33 -0.43 12.45
C VAL A 96 3.25 -1.51 12.48
N ALA A 97 3.19 -2.33 13.53
CA ALA A 97 2.15 -3.33 13.67
C ALA A 97 0.74 -2.71 13.68
N THR A 98 0.58 -1.56 14.35
CA THR A 98 -0.71 -0.85 14.40
C THR A 98 -1.13 -0.31 13.04
N LEU A 99 -0.17 0.21 12.26
CA LEU A 99 -0.39 0.64 10.88
C LEU A 99 -0.90 -0.53 10.03
N TRP A 100 -0.23 -1.68 10.11
CA TRP A 100 -0.62 -2.88 9.37
C TRP A 100 -1.97 -3.45 9.83
N ASP A 101 -2.27 -3.46 11.12
CA ASP A 101 -3.60 -3.85 11.64
C ASP A 101 -4.71 -2.90 11.17
N GLY A 102 -4.43 -1.60 11.12
CA GLY A 102 -5.34 -0.59 10.55
C GLY A 102 -5.58 -0.82 9.07
N HIS A 103 -4.51 -1.01 8.30
CA HIS A 103 -4.62 -1.37 6.88
C HIS A 103 -5.41 -2.67 6.69
N ALA A 104 -5.17 -3.70 7.50
CA ALA A 104 -5.92 -4.96 7.46
C ALA A 104 -7.42 -4.75 7.66
N ALA A 105 -7.78 -3.98 8.69
CA ALA A 105 -9.16 -3.70 9.06
C ALA A 105 -9.86 -2.83 7.99
N VAL A 106 -9.20 -1.79 7.51
CA VAL A 106 -9.79 -0.77 6.63
C VAL A 106 -9.76 -1.20 5.17
N TRP A 107 -8.72 -1.90 4.70
CA TRP A 107 -8.58 -2.28 3.30
C TRP A 107 -9.07 -3.70 2.99
N HIS A 108 -9.11 -4.61 3.97
CA HIS A 108 -9.58 -5.99 3.77
C HIS A 108 -10.67 -6.44 4.73
N GLY A 109 -11.02 -5.63 5.73
CA GLY A 109 -11.89 -6.11 6.81
C GLY A 109 -11.32 -7.37 7.47
N TYR A 110 -10.00 -7.47 7.62
CA TYR A 110 -9.31 -8.70 7.98
C TYR A 110 -9.76 -9.26 9.35
N GLU A 111 -10.06 -10.56 9.38
CA GLU A 111 -10.48 -11.28 10.58
C GLU A 111 -9.57 -12.48 10.86
N VAL A 112 -9.33 -12.75 12.15
CA VAL A 112 -8.66 -13.96 12.60
C VAL A 112 -9.62 -14.71 13.52
N HIS A 113 -9.91 -15.95 13.15
CA HIS A 113 -10.77 -16.88 13.89
C HIS A 113 -9.87 -17.91 14.58
N GLY A 114 -10.07 -18.14 15.88
CA GLY A 114 -9.25 -19.07 16.66
C GLY A 114 -8.01 -18.46 17.33
N MET A 115 -7.97 -17.15 17.55
CA MET A 115 -6.82 -16.46 18.18
C MET A 115 -6.52 -16.97 19.59
N GLU A 116 -7.54 -17.46 20.29
CA GLU A 116 -7.45 -18.11 21.60
C GLU A 116 -6.64 -19.41 21.57
N LYS A 117 -6.52 -20.06 20.41
CA LYS A 117 -5.76 -21.30 20.24
C LYS A 117 -4.25 -21.07 20.22
N ILE A 118 -3.81 -19.81 20.08
CA ILE A 118 -2.39 -19.46 20.19
C ILE A 118 -2.02 -19.43 21.67
N PRO A 119 -1.04 -20.26 22.09
CA PRO A 119 -0.65 -20.32 23.49
C PRO A 119 -0.08 -18.97 23.95
N GLU A 120 -0.33 -18.61 25.21
CA GLU A 120 0.19 -17.38 25.80
C GLU A 120 1.69 -17.52 26.13
N GLU A 121 2.08 -18.71 26.58
CA GLU A 121 3.46 -19.06 26.94
C GLU A 121 3.96 -20.29 26.17
N GLY A 122 5.27 -20.51 26.16
CA GLY A 122 5.90 -21.66 25.52
C GLY A 122 6.05 -21.57 23.99
N PRO A 123 6.87 -22.43 23.37
CA PRO A 123 7.10 -22.42 21.94
C PRO A 123 5.87 -22.93 21.16
N ALA A 124 5.63 -22.33 19.99
CA ALA A 124 4.61 -22.79 19.06
C ALA A 124 5.11 -22.64 17.62
N LEU A 125 4.80 -23.63 16.78
CA LEU A 125 5.05 -23.59 15.35
C LEU A 125 3.72 -23.38 14.63
N ILE A 126 3.64 -22.33 13.82
CA ILE A 126 2.46 -22.04 13.01
C ILE A 126 2.77 -22.47 11.59
N ILE A 127 2.04 -23.48 11.13
CA ILE A 127 2.06 -23.92 9.73
C ILE A 127 0.90 -23.25 9.03
N PHE A 128 1.20 -22.47 8.00
CA PHE A 128 0.22 -21.63 7.33
C PHE A 128 0.18 -21.94 5.84
N TYR A 129 -1.04 -21.94 5.30
CA TYR A 129 -1.30 -21.95 3.87
C TYR A 129 -1.52 -20.51 3.44
N HIS A 130 -0.75 -20.02 2.46
CA HIS A 130 -0.86 -18.65 1.95
C HIS A 130 -1.06 -18.65 0.43
N GLY A 131 -1.68 -17.58 -0.07
CA GLY A 131 -1.76 -17.32 -1.51
C GLY A 131 -0.40 -16.87 -2.09
N ALA A 132 -0.35 -16.53 -3.38
CA ALA A 132 0.89 -16.10 -4.04
C ALA A 132 1.60 -14.92 -3.32
N ILE A 133 0.85 -14.11 -2.56
CA ILE A 133 1.37 -13.01 -1.75
C ILE A 133 0.89 -13.18 -0.30
N PRO A 134 1.81 -13.26 0.68
CA PRO A 134 1.47 -13.53 2.08
C PRO A 134 1.05 -12.26 2.84
N ILE A 135 0.14 -11.45 2.28
CA ILE A 135 -0.34 -10.22 2.94
C ILE A 135 -1.21 -10.52 4.17
N ASP A 136 -1.98 -11.59 4.09
CA ASP A 136 -2.71 -12.19 5.21
C ASP A 136 -1.78 -12.52 6.39
N PHE A 137 -0.60 -13.07 6.11
CA PHE A 137 0.39 -13.41 7.11
C PHE A 137 0.98 -12.18 7.79
N TYR A 138 1.26 -11.11 7.05
CA TYR A 138 1.66 -9.81 7.61
C TYR A 138 0.64 -9.26 8.61
N TYR A 139 -0.64 -9.28 8.23
CA TYR A 139 -1.72 -8.87 9.13
C TYR A 139 -1.86 -9.80 10.33
N PHE A 140 -1.68 -11.10 10.12
CA PHE A 140 -1.70 -12.09 11.19
C PHE A 140 -0.60 -11.83 12.22
N MET A 141 0.65 -11.62 11.79
CA MET A 141 1.78 -11.27 12.65
C MET A 141 1.52 -9.98 13.43
N ALA A 142 1.00 -8.94 12.76
CA ALA A 142 0.65 -7.68 13.40
C ALA A 142 -0.40 -7.88 14.51
N LYS A 143 -1.43 -8.70 14.25
CA LYS A 143 -2.44 -9.04 15.26
C LYS A 143 -1.87 -9.84 16.42
N ILE A 144 -1.02 -10.84 16.18
CA ILE A 144 -0.35 -11.58 17.27
C ILE A 144 0.48 -10.62 18.13
N PHE A 145 1.27 -9.76 17.50
CA PHE A 145 2.13 -8.82 18.21
C PHE A 145 1.32 -7.85 19.09
N ILE A 146 0.20 -7.36 18.56
CA ILE A 146 -0.68 -6.42 19.27
C ILE A 146 -1.49 -7.10 20.39
N HIS A 147 -2.08 -8.27 20.11
CA HIS A 147 -3.05 -8.91 21.01
C HIS A 147 -2.42 -9.88 22.00
N LYS A 148 -1.32 -10.52 21.62
CA LYS A 148 -0.63 -11.52 22.45
C LYS A 148 0.75 -11.04 22.93
N GLY A 149 1.27 -9.92 22.41
CA GLY A 149 2.61 -9.44 22.75
C GLY A 149 3.73 -10.35 22.23
N ARG A 150 3.42 -11.29 21.33
CA ARG A 150 4.37 -12.29 20.82
C ARG A 150 4.92 -11.89 19.46
N THR A 151 6.18 -12.24 19.21
CA THR A 151 6.81 -12.07 17.89
C THR A 151 6.85 -13.40 17.15
N CYS A 152 6.50 -13.37 15.86
CA CYS A 152 6.61 -14.54 14.99
C CYS A 152 7.98 -14.51 14.30
N ARG A 153 8.65 -15.66 14.23
CA ARG A 153 9.82 -15.87 13.38
C ARG A 153 9.38 -16.66 12.16
N VAL A 154 9.71 -16.14 10.98
CA VAL A 154 9.25 -16.68 9.71
C VAL A 154 10.38 -17.50 9.10
N VAL A 155 10.07 -18.72 8.68
CA VAL A 155 10.93 -19.49 7.80
C VAL A 155 10.60 -19.05 6.37
N ALA A 156 11.58 -18.47 5.68
CA ALA A 156 11.42 -17.95 4.33
C ALA A 156 12.41 -18.63 3.38
N ASP A 157 12.04 -18.76 2.11
CA ASP A 157 12.91 -19.32 1.07
C ASP A 157 14.19 -18.48 0.89
N HIS A 158 15.27 -19.14 0.48
CA HIS A 158 16.57 -18.50 0.28
C HIS A 158 16.53 -17.33 -0.72
N PHE A 159 15.61 -17.36 -1.70
CA PHE A 159 15.38 -16.27 -2.64
C PHE A 159 15.08 -14.93 -1.94
N VAL A 160 14.34 -14.93 -0.83
CA VAL A 160 13.99 -13.70 -0.09
C VAL A 160 15.24 -12.97 0.40
N PHE A 161 16.29 -13.70 0.74
CA PHE A 161 17.56 -13.15 1.23
C PHE A 161 18.52 -12.73 0.11
N LYS A 162 18.18 -12.98 -1.16
CA LYS A 162 18.91 -12.48 -2.33
C LYS A 162 18.46 -11.07 -2.73
N ILE A 163 17.39 -10.54 -2.12
CA ILE A 163 16.93 -9.16 -2.30
C ILE A 163 17.95 -8.22 -1.61
N PRO A 164 18.52 -7.22 -2.32
CA PRO A 164 19.70 -6.50 -1.85
C PRO A 164 19.47 -5.66 -0.58
N GLY A 165 20.46 -5.73 0.32
CA GLY A 165 20.82 -4.76 1.37
C GLY A 165 19.72 -4.26 2.29
N LEU A 166 19.00 -3.22 1.84
CA LEU A 166 18.04 -2.46 2.65
C LEU A 166 16.91 -3.34 3.19
N PHE A 167 16.35 -4.24 2.37
CA PHE A 167 15.26 -5.12 2.79
C PHE A 167 15.70 -6.14 3.84
N ARG A 168 16.93 -6.65 3.73
CA ARG A 168 17.52 -7.53 4.75
C ARG A 168 17.75 -6.80 6.06
N TRP A 169 18.33 -5.59 6.01
CA TRP A 169 18.53 -4.76 7.19
C TRP A 169 17.20 -4.41 7.88
N LEU A 170 16.17 -4.04 7.10
CA LEU A 170 14.82 -3.80 7.60
C LEU A 170 14.25 -5.05 8.28
N TYR A 171 14.37 -6.23 7.66
CA TYR A 171 13.90 -7.47 8.27
C TYR A 171 14.66 -7.80 9.57
N GLU A 172 15.99 -7.71 9.59
CA GLU A 172 16.78 -8.04 10.79
C GLU A 172 16.45 -7.10 11.97
N LYS A 173 16.19 -5.82 11.66
CA LYS A 173 15.93 -4.78 12.66
C LYS A 173 14.48 -4.73 13.14
N PHE A 174 13.52 -4.79 12.22
CA PHE A 174 12.09 -4.67 12.53
C PHE A 174 11.42 -6.03 12.70
N ARG A 175 12.09 -7.13 12.30
CA ARG A 175 11.54 -8.50 12.24
C ARG A 175 10.25 -8.57 11.42
N TYR A 176 10.14 -7.67 10.45
CA TYR A 176 9.01 -7.54 9.57
C TYR A 176 9.48 -7.68 8.11
N PRO A 177 9.03 -8.69 7.36
CA PRO A 177 9.47 -8.85 5.98
C PRO A 177 8.84 -7.76 5.11
N PHE A 178 9.65 -6.90 4.49
CA PHE A 178 9.18 -5.94 3.49
C PHE A 178 9.43 -6.52 2.10
N ALA A 179 8.39 -6.89 1.36
CA ALA A 179 8.48 -7.35 -0.02
C ALA A 179 7.56 -6.49 -0.91
N PRO A 180 7.95 -6.16 -2.15
CA PRO A 180 7.05 -5.45 -3.08
C PRO A 180 5.83 -6.33 -3.39
N MET A 181 4.64 -5.82 -3.06
CA MET A 181 3.38 -6.55 -3.19
C MET A 181 2.73 -6.27 -4.56
N TYR A 182 2.48 -7.32 -5.36
CA TYR A 182 1.65 -7.22 -6.58
C TYR A 182 0.26 -7.85 -6.38
N GLY A 183 -0.63 -7.09 -5.75
CA GLY A 183 -2.00 -7.49 -5.43
C GLY A 183 -2.61 -6.41 -4.55
N GLY A 184 -3.92 -6.20 -4.61
CA GLY A 184 -4.49 -5.03 -3.92
C GLY A 184 -5.99 -4.85 -4.02
N PHE A 185 -6.75 -5.81 -4.57
CA PHE A 185 -8.21 -5.69 -4.53
C PHE A 185 -8.70 -5.68 -3.07
N PRO A 186 -9.66 -4.81 -2.70
CA PRO A 186 -10.16 -4.67 -1.33
C PRO A 186 -11.10 -5.82 -0.95
N VAL A 187 -10.66 -7.07 -1.13
CA VAL A 187 -11.41 -8.29 -0.83
C VAL A 187 -11.37 -8.62 0.66
N LYS A 188 -12.39 -9.35 1.13
CA LYS A 188 -12.43 -9.84 2.52
C LYS A 188 -11.33 -10.87 2.73
N LEU A 189 -10.48 -10.66 3.74
CA LEU A 189 -9.49 -11.65 4.17
C LEU A 189 -9.90 -12.26 5.53
N ARG A 190 -9.76 -13.58 5.65
CA ARG A 190 -10.03 -14.31 6.90
C ARG A 190 -8.95 -15.37 7.11
N THR A 191 -8.39 -15.41 8.31
CA THR A 191 -7.49 -16.46 8.75
C THR A 191 -8.22 -17.34 9.75
N TYR A 192 -8.21 -18.65 9.54
CA TYR A 192 -8.81 -19.63 10.43
C TYR A 192 -7.70 -20.47 11.06
N LEU A 193 -7.63 -20.45 12.39
CA LEU A 193 -6.70 -21.29 13.14
C LEU A 193 -7.35 -22.62 13.50
N GLY A 194 -6.72 -23.70 13.03
CA GLY A 194 -7.06 -25.06 13.40
C GLY A 194 -6.75 -25.36 14.87
N ASP A 195 -7.21 -26.52 15.32
CA ASP A 195 -6.89 -26.99 16.67
C ASP A 195 -5.39 -27.29 16.78
N PRO A 196 -4.76 -26.96 17.93
CA PRO A 196 -3.33 -27.16 18.09
C PRO A 196 -3.01 -28.66 18.03
N ILE A 197 -1.95 -29.00 17.28
CA ILE A 197 -1.39 -30.35 17.29
C ILE A 197 -0.35 -30.39 18.41
N PRO A 198 -0.62 -31.10 19.53
CA PRO A 198 0.34 -31.20 20.62
C PRO A 198 1.58 -31.98 20.18
N TYR A 199 2.72 -31.64 20.76
CA TYR A 199 3.96 -32.37 20.55
C TYR A 199 3.85 -33.79 21.11
N ASP A 200 4.18 -34.78 20.29
CA ASP A 200 4.29 -36.18 20.70
C ASP A 200 5.70 -36.68 20.34
N PRO A 201 6.52 -37.11 21.31
CA PRO A 201 7.85 -37.63 21.03
C PRO A 201 7.86 -39.00 20.33
N LYS A 202 6.71 -39.69 20.23
CA LYS A 202 6.60 -41.04 19.66
C LYS A 202 6.34 -41.05 18.16
N ILE A 203 5.89 -39.93 17.59
CA ILE A 203 5.58 -39.83 16.15
C ILE A 203 6.82 -39.41 15.36
N THR A 204 6.92 -39.90 14.13
CA THR A 204 8.00 -39.49 13.23
C THR A 204 7.73 -38.10 12.64
N ALA A 205 8.77 -37.44 12.12
CA ALA A 205 8.62 -36.16 11.43
C ALA A 205 7.69 -36.27 10.20
N GLU A 206 7.72 -37.40 9.50
CA GLU A 206 6.88 -37.70 8.33
C GLU A 206 5.41 -37.84 8.72
N GLU A 207 5.12 -38.54 9.81
CA GLU A 207 3.78 -38.66 10.36
C GLU A 207 3.23 -37.31 10.83
N LEU A 208 4.06 -36.51 11.51
CA LEU A 208 3.69 -35.16 11.92
C LEU A 208 3.40 -34.26 10.71
N ALA A 209 4.22 -34.34 9.67
CA ALA A 209 4.01 -33.60 8.42
C ALA A 209 2.70 -34.01 7.75
N LYS A 210 2.40 -35.31 7.69
CA LYS A 210 1.14 -35.83 7.15
C LYS A 210 -0.06 -35.33 7.97
N LYS A 211 -0.02 -35.46 9.28
CA LYS A 211 -1.08 -34.98 10.19
C LYS A 211 -1.32 -33.48 10.05
N THR A 212 -0.24 -32.70 9.92
CA THR A 212 -0.31 -31.25 9.70
C THR A 212 -0.92 -30.93 8.34
N LYS A 213 -0.50 -31.62 7.29
CA LYS A 213 -1.06 -31.47 5.94
C LYS A 213 -2.57 -31.75 5.94
N ASP A 214 -2.99 -32.85 6.55
CA ASP A 214 -4.40 -33.24 6.63
C ASP A 214 -5.22 -32.20 7.41
N ALA A 215 -4.68 -31.66 8.51
CA ALA A 215 -5.32 -30.60 9.29
C ALA A 215 -5.47 -29.28 8.50
N VAL A 216 -4.42 -28.88 7.76
CA VAL A 216 -4.47 -27.69 6.89
C VAL A 216 -5.45 -27.91 5.73
N GLN A 217 -5.44 -29.09 5.10
CA GLN A 217 -6.37 -29.42 4.03
C GLN A 217 -7.83 -29.39 4.52
N ALA A 218 -8.10 -29.91 5.72
CA ALA A 218 -9.44 -29.84 6.32
C ALA A 218 -9.91 -28.39 6.54
N LEU A 219 -9.00 -27.47 6.90
CA LEU A 219 -9.32 -26.03 7.00
C LEU A 219 -9.62 -25.44 5.63
N ILE A 220 -8.83 -25.80 4.60
CA ILE A 220 -9.04 -25.36 3.21
C ILE A 220 -10.40 -25.82 2.73
N ASP A 221 -10.71 -27.12 2.83
CA ASP A 221 -11.95 -27.72 2.34
C ASP A 221 -13.18 -27.13 3.04
N LYS A 222 -13.05 -26.79 4.33
CA LYS A 222 -14.15 -26.22 5.12
C LYS A 222 -14.40 -24.74 4.83
N HIS A 223 -13.34 -23.96 4.62
CA HIS A 223 -13.44 -22.49 4.62
C HIS A 223 -13.20 -21.84 3.26
N GLN A 224 -12.59 -22.54 2.30
CA GLN A 224 -12.36 -22.02 0.96
C GLN A 224 -13.42 -22.52 -0.02
N ARG A 225 -13.95 -21.59 -0.81
CA ARG A 225 -14.84 -21.93 -1.92
C ARG A 225 -13.99 -22.16 -3.17
N ILE A 226 -14.06 -23.38 -3.70
CA ILE A 226 -13.37 -23.79 -4.93
C ILE A 226 -14.42 -24.28 -5.94
N PRO A 227 -14.43 -23.81 -7.20
CA PRO A 227 -13.54 -22.79 -7.76
C PRO A 227 -13.82 -21.38 -7.22
N GLY A 228 -12.77 -20.56 -7.11
CA GLY A 228 -12.88 -19.16 -6.65
C GLY A 228 -13.58 -18.24 -7.67
N ASN A 229 -14.13 -17.12 -7.20
CA ASN A 229 -14.77 -16.10 -8.04
C ASN A 229 -14.46 -14.69 -7.52
N ILE A 230 -13.89 -13.83 -8.37
CA ILE A 230 -13.46 -12.46 -8.04
C ILE A 230 -14.65 -11.59 -7.62
N MET A 231 -15.76 -11.64 -8.35
CA MET A 231 -16.96 -10.84 -8.04
C MET A 231 -17.54 -11.23 -6.68
N SER A 232 -17.64 -12.53 -6.40
CA SER A 232 -18.07 -13.03 -5.09
C SER A 232 -17.12 -12.55 -3.98
N ALA A 233 -15.80 -12.62 -4.18
CA ALA A 233 -14.81 -12.17 -3.21
C ALA A 233 -14.87 -10.66 -2.92
N LEU A 234 -15.17 -9.85 -3.95
CA LEU A 234 -15.42 -8.41 -3.80
C LEU A 234 -16.74 -8.14 -3.05
N LEU A 235 -17.82 -8.87 -3.35
CA LEU A 235 -19.11 -8.72 -2.67
C LEU A 235 -19.07 -9.16 -1.20
N GLU A 236 -18.28 -10.19 -0.88
CA GLU A 236 -18.06 -10.66 0.50
C GLU A 236 -17.44 -9.57 1.39
N ARG A 237 -16.81 -8.56 0.80
CA ARG A 237 -16.32 -7.41 1.55
C ARG A 237 -17.46 -6.63 2.22
N PHE A 238 -18.56 -6.46 1.52
CA PHE A 238 -19.67 -5.60 1.95
C PHE A 238 -20.78 -6.40 2.64
N HIS A 239 -20.87 -7.70 2.37
CA HIS A 239 -21.84 -8.56 3.04
C HIS A 239 -21.33 -9.03 4.42
N LYS A 240 -21.98 -8.57 5.48
CA LYS A 240 -21.88 -9.23 6.79
C LYS A 240 -22.69 -10.53 6.72
N LYS A 241 -22.02 -11.68 6.81
CA LYS A 241 -22.71 -12.92 7.24
C LYS A 241 -23.29 -12.62 8.63
N GLN A 242 -24.62 -12.60 8.75
CA GLN A 242 -25.24 -12.65 10.06
C GLN A 242 -24.69 -13.88 10.79
N LYS A 243 -24.20 -13.69 12.01
CA LYS A 243 -23.92 -14.82 12.89
C LYS A 243 -25.26 -15.50 13.12
N ILE A 244 -25.47 -16.64 12.47
CA ILE A 244 -26.48 -17.59 12.92
C ILE A 244 -25.88 -18.12 14.23
N ASN A 245 -26.49 -17.72 15.35
CA ASN A 245 -26.14 -18.18 16.69
C ASN A 245 -26.28 -19.69 16.79
#